data_AF-A0A7S4PRZ6-F1
#
_entry.id   AF-A0A7S4PRZ6-F1
#
_cell.length_a   1.000
_cell.length_b   1.000
_cell.length_c   1.000
_cell.angle_alpha   90.00
_cell.angle_beta   90.00
_cell.angle_gamma   90.00
#
_symmetry.space_group_name_H-M   'P 1'
#
loop_
_entity.id
_entity.type
_entity.pdbx_description
1 polymer ?
#
loop_
_entity_poly.entity_id
_entity_poly.type
_entity_poly.pdbx_seq_one_letter_code
_entity_poly.pdbx_strand_id
1 'polypeptide(L)'
;AQAILAQACVGSSPPVANHWATAASCSMGGPATIDGREVEHTDNFFVAPFMLDGLEWPSCEHCFQALKFLGDQSSEATAIVEAIRTAVSGQAAWSMAQKHAELLRPDWEHVKVHAMYRAVAAKYAQYPDFARELADSVGPIETSISTADWQRMNRLILERVREELRPASRQHKKRLAALVALTEPRLQGEAALQELRAAVRPRAPQAGAATSPHP
;
A
#
# COMPACT_ATOMS: atom_id res chain seq x y z
N ALA A 1 -29.24 -4.26 36.47
CA ALA A 1 -28.24 -4.12 35.39
C ALA A 1 -27.05 -3.36 35.94
N GLN A 2 -25.84 -3.84 35.67
CA GLN A 2 -24.51 -3.38 36.12
C GLN A 2 -23.96 -3.99 37.43
N ALA A 3 -23.34 -5.16 37.25
CA ALA A 3 -22.16 -5.67 37.95
C ALA A 3 -21.36 -6.41 36.84
N ILE A 4 -20.03 -6.33 36.73
CA ILE A 4 -19.04 -7.03 37.55
C ILE A 4 -17.64 -6.43 37.26
N LEU A 5 -16.90 -6.15 38.33
CA LEU A 5 -15.45 -5.99 38.40
C LEU A 5 -14.78 -7.38 38.46
N ALA A 6 -13.68 -7.62 37.75
CA ALA A 6 -12.58 -8.47 38.22
C ALA A 6 -11.33 -8.45 37.30
N GLN A 7 -10.20 -8.08 37.91
CA GLN A 7 -8.89 -8.74 37.85
C GLN A 7 -8.13 -8.81 36.51
N ALA A 8 -7.07 -7.99 36.41
CA ALA A 8 -5.86 -8.31 35.66
C ALA A 8 -4.71 -8.55 36.67
N CYS A 9 -4.26 -9.80 36.73
CA CYS A 9 -3.10 -10.21 37.51
C CYS A 9 -1.78 -9.83 36.84
N VAL A 10 -0.77 -9.75 37.71
CA VAL A 10 0.62 -9.30 37.55
C VAL A 10 1.50 -10.33 36.83
N GLY A 11 2.49 -9.85 36.06
CA GLY A 11 3.68 -10.59 35.60
C GLY A 11 3.44 -11.37 34.30
N SER A 12 4.23 -11.27 33.23
CA SER A 12 5.69 -11.13 33.19
C SER A 12 6.10 -10.51 31.85
N SER A 13 7.10 -9.63 31.87
CA SER A 13 7.76 -9.06 30.69
C SER A 13 8.33 -10.17 29.80
N PRO A 14 8.15 -10.13 28.46
CA PRO A 14 8.99 -10.92 27.57
C PRO A 14 10.39 -10.28 27.47
N PRO A 15 11.46 -11.08 27.40
CA PRO A 15 12.83 -10.58 27.38
C PRO A 15 13.13 -9.84 26.07
N VAL A 16 13.79 -8.69 26.21
CA VAL A 16 14.40 -7.92 25.13
C VAL A 16 15.49 -8.78 24.49
N ALA A 17 15.24 -9.28 23.28
CA ALA A 17 16.25 -9.96 22.47
C ALA A 17 16.72 -9.03 21.35
N ASN A 18 17.76 -8.25 21.65
CA ASN A 18 18.55 -7.50 20.68
C ASN A 18 19.36 -8.47 19.81
N HIS A 19 18.88 -8.83 18.62
CA HIS A 19 19.72 -9.42 17.57
C HIS A 19 19.15 -9.10 16.18
N TRP A 20 19.27 -7.84 15.73
CA TRP A 20 19.12 -7.53 14.30
C TRP A 20 20.44 -7.86 13.61
N ALA A 21 20.61 -9.12 13.21
CA ALA A 21 21.71 -9.50 12.32
C ALA A 21 21.31 -9.13 10.89
N THR A 22 21.87 -8.01 10.41
CA THR A 22 21.76 -7.54 9.03
C THR A 22 22.48 -8.51 8.09
N ALA A 23 21.73 -9.45 7.52
CA ALA A 23 22.19 -10.22 6.37
C ALA A 23 22.12 -9.31 5.14
N ALA A 24 23.28 -8.85 4.66
CA ALA A 24 23.41 -8.13 3.41
C ALA A 24 22.87 -9.00 2.26
N SER A 25 21.72 -8.61 1.72
CA SER A 25 21.05 -9.21 0.58
C SER A 25 20.57 -8.06 -0.31
N CYS A 26 20.62 -8.20 -1.64
CA CYS A 26 20.12 -7.23 -2.60
C CYS A 26 18.81 -6.59 -2.08
N SER A 27 18.88 -5.31 -1.68
CA SER A 27 17.80 -4.56 -1.02
C SER A 27 16.69 -4.25 -2.03
N MET A 28 15.91 -5.27 -2.39
CA MET A 28 14.59 -5.05 -2.95
C MET A 28 13.67 -4.71 -1.77
N GLY A 29 13.08 -3.51 -1.75
CA GLY A 29 12.02 -3.16 -0.80
C GLY A 29 12.28 -1.99 0.14
N GLY A 30 13.53 -1.71 0.52
CA GLY A 30 13.86 -0.64 1.49
C GLY A 30 14.92 -1.07 2.51
N PRO A 31 15.14 -0.29 3.59
CA PRO A 31 14.37 0.90 3.99
C PRO A 31 14.60 2.13 3.10
N ALA A 32 13.67 3.09 3.15
CA ALA A 32 13.82 4.38 2.51
C ALA A 32 14.64 5.34 3.39
N THR A 33 15.33 6.27 2.73
CA THR A 33 16.00 7.40 3.37
C THR A 33 15.08 8.62 3.37
N ILE A 34 14.93 9.26 4.53
CA ILE A 34 14.18 10.51 4.69
C ILE A 34 15.05 11.47 5.50
N ASP A 35 15.32 12.66 4.96
CA ASP A 35 16.20 13.66 5.59
C ASP A 35 17.58 13.10 6.01
N GLY A 36 18.16 12.26 5.13
CA GLY A 36 19.47 11.64 5.35
C GLY A 36 19.49 10.51 6.38
N ARG A 37 18.34 10.03 6.85
CA ARG A 37 18.23 8.90 7.79
C ARG A 37 17.45 7.76 7.18
N GLU A 38 17.94 6.53 7.36
CA GLU A 38 17.17 5.33 7.04
C GLU A 38 16.02 5.16 8.03
N VAL A 39 14.82 4.89 7.52
CA VAL A 39 13.62 4.68 8.32
C VAL A 39 13.15 3.24 8.15
N GLU A 40 13.54 2.36 9.07
CA GLU A 40 13.42 0.89 8.93
C GLU A 40 12.00 0.43 8.57
N HIS A 41 10.98 0.97 9.24
CA HIS A 41 9.58 0.59 9.05
C HIS A 41 8.99 1.00 7.68
N THR A 42 9.77 1.66 6.82
CA THR A 42 9.42 1.92 5.42
C THR A 42 9.79 0.77 4.47
N ASP A 43 10.59 -0.20 4.91
CA ASP A 43 10.84 -1.42 4.15
C ASP A 43 9.57 -2.30 4.15
N ASN A 44 9.20 -2.80 2.97
CA ASN A 44 8.07 -3.72 2.80
C ASN A 44 8.37 -5.12 3.38
N PHE A 45 9.65 -5.49 3.50
CA PHE A 45 10.11 -6.73 4.11
C PHE A 45 10.26 -6.63 5.64
N PHE A 46 10.16 -5.42 6.21
CA PHE A 46 10.20 -5.21 7.65
C PHE A 46 9.10 -6.01 8.35
N VAL A 47 9.49 -6.80 9.37
CA VAL A 47 8.57 -7.66 10.12
C VAL A 47 7.82 -6.81 11.14
N ALA A 48 6.55 -6.59 10.85
CA ALA A 48 5.61 -5.85 11.69
C ALA A 48 4.22 -6.44 11.47
N PRO A 49 3.84 -7.51 12.19
CA PRO A 49 2.57 -8.20 11.97
C PRO A 49 1.35 -7.27 12.05
N PHE A 50 0.47 -7.34 11.06
CA PHE A 50 -0.73 -6.48 11.01
C PHE A 50 -1.93 -7.23 10.43
N MET A 51 -3.14 -6.83 10.83
CA MET A 51 -4.38 -7.37 10.28
C MET A 51 -4.81 -6.63 9.01
N LEU A 52 -5.21 -7.36 7.98
CA LEU A 52 -5.90 -6.81 6.80
C LEU A 52 -6.86 -7.87 6.23
N ASP A 53 -8.11 -7.47 5.98
CA ASP A 53 -9.17 -8.32 5.44
C ASP A 53 -9.40 -9.61 6.26
N GLY A 54 -9.27 -9.51 7.59
CA GLY A 54 -9.49 -10.63 8.52
C GLY A 54 -8.32 -11.60 8.66
N LEU A 55 -7.20 -11.35 7.97
CA LEU A 55 -5.98 -12.16 8.05
C LEU A 55 -4.83 -11.37 8.69
N GLU A 56 -3.99 -12.07 9.46
CA GLU A 56 -2.73 -11.54 9.96
C GLU A 56 -1.61 -11.76 8.94
N TRP A 57 -0.86 -10.70 8.65
CA TRP A 57 0.27 -10.70 7.71
C TRP A 57 1.57 -10.36 8.44
N PRO A 58 2.64 -11.20 8.33
CA PRO A 58 3.91 -10.93 9.01
C PRO A 58 4.63 -9.66 8.55
N SER A 59 4.51 -9.32 7.26
CA SER A 59 5.03 -8.09 6.67
C SER A 59 4.19 -7.65 5.47
N CYS A 60 4.40 -6.42 4.99
CA CYS A 60 3.70 -5.92 3.80
C CYS A 60 4.01 -6.77 2.56
N GLU A 61 5.23 -7.31 2.47
CA GLU A 61 5.62 -8.23 1.39
C GLU A 61 4.79 -9.53 1.40
N HIS A 62 4.59 -10.16 2.57
CA HIS A 62 3.75 -11.38 2.65
C HIS A 62 2.34 -11.11 2.11
N CYS A 63 1.74 -10.00 2.55
CA CYS A 63 0.43 -9.57 2.09
C CYS A 63 0.41 -9.32 0.58
N PHE A 64 1.37 -8.55 0.06
CA PHE A 64 1.47 -8.19 -1.34
C PHE A 64 1.62 -9.43 -2.25
N GLN A 65 2.45 -10.39 -1.84
CA GLN A 65 2.67 -11.62 -2.60
C GLN A 65 1.44 -12.53 -2.59
N ALA A 66 0.71 -12.62 -1.48
CA ALA A 66 -0.52 -13.41 -1.38
C ALA A 66 -1.68 -12.79 -2.18
N LEU A 67 -1.79 -11.46 -2.22
CA LEU A 67 -2.84 -10.73 -2.96
C LEU A 67 -2.85 -10.99 -4.47
N LYS A 68 -1.76 -11.55 -5.01
CA LYS A 68 -1.66 -12.03 -6.39
C LYS A 68 -2.64 -13.16 -6.71
N PHE A 69 -3.01 -13.95 -5.71
CA PHE A 69 -3.73 -15.22 -5.88
C PHE A 69 -5.13 -15.22 -5.23
N LEU A 70 -5.45 -14.25 -4.37
CA LEU A 70 -6.74 -14.17 -3.66
C LEU A 70 -7.97 -14.00 -4.57
N GLY A 71 -7.80 -13.75 -5.87
CA GLY A 71 -8.88 -13.69 -6.85
C GLY A 71 -9.33 -15.07 -7.37
N ASP A 72 -8.50 -16.10 -7.21
CA ASP A 72 -8.81 -17.47 -7.62
C ASP A 72 -9.27 -18.29 -6.39
N GLN A 73 -10.42 -18.94 -6.53
CA GLN A 73 -11.03 -19.78 -5.48
C GLN A 73 -10.62 -21.25 -5.61
N SER A 74 -9.69 -21.57 -6.51
CA SER A 74 -9.11 -22.90 -6.61
C SER A 74 -8.42 -23.30 -5.29
N SER A 75 -8.44 -24.61 -5.01
CA SER A 75 -7.73 -25.16 -3.86
C SER A 75 -6.22 -24.90 -3.91
N GLU A 76 -5.66 -24.86 -5.11
CA GLU A 76 -4.25 -24.57 -5.36
C GLU A 76 -3.90 -23.12 -4.99
N ALA A 77 -4.66 -22.14 -5.49
CA ALA A 77 -4.45 -20.73 -5.14
C ALA A 77 -4.58 -20.49 -3.63
N THR A 78 -5.58 -21.13 -3.00
CA THR A 78 -5.77 -21.05 -1.54
C THR A 78 -4.57 -21.61 -0.77
N ALA A 79 -4.04 -22.76 -1.20
CA ALA A 79 -2.86 -23.37 -0.58
C ALA A 79 -1.61 -22.50 -0.74
N ILE A 80 -1.43 -21.86 -1.90
CA ILE A 80 -0.30 -20.94 -2.16
C ILE A 80 -0.39 -19.71 -1.28
N VAL A 81 -1.58 -19.12 -1.13
CA VAL A 81 -1.79 -17.97 -0.23
C VAL A 81 -1.38 -18.30 1.19
N GLU A 82 -1.79 -19.45 1.71
CA GLU A 82 -1.43 -19.88 3.07
C GLU A 82 0.06 -20.20 3.21
N ALA A 83 0.68 -20.84 2.22
CA ALA A 83 2.11 -21.08 2.18
C ALA A 83 2.92 -19.77 2.18
N ILE A 84 2.46 -18.77 1.42
CA ILE A 84 3.06 -17.42 1.42
C ILE A 84 2.88 -16.76 2.78
N ARG A 85 1.69 -16.81 3.37
CA ARG A 85 1.38 -16.15 4.65
C ARG A 85 2.21 -16.71 5.81
N THR A 86 2.52 -18.01 5.76
CA THR A 86 3.28 -18.74 6.78
C THR A 86 4.78 -18.87 6.44
N ALA A 87 5.23 -18.24 5.35
CA ALA A 87 6.64 -18.27 4.97
C ALA A 87 7.54 -17.66 6.06
N VAL A 88 8.75 -18.20 6.18
CA VAL A 88 9.70 -17.78 7.24
C VAL A 88 10.24 -16.35 7.05
N SER A 89 10.10 -15.78 5.85
CA SER A 89 10.56 -14.42 5.54
C SER A 89 9.83 -13.86 4.32
N GLY A 90 9.86 -12.53 4.17
CA GLY A 90 9.32 -11.86 3.00
C GLY A 90 10.00 -12.30 1.70
N GLN A 91 11.30 -12.61 1.74
CA GLN A 91 12.04 -13.14 0.58
C GLN A 91 11.56 -14.55 0.21
N ALA A 92 11.24 -15.39 1.20
CA ALA A 92 10.65 -16.70 0.95
C ALA A 92 9.24 -16.56 0.35
N ALA A 93 8.40 -15.67 0.90
CA ALA A 93 7.09 -15.32 0.35
C ALA A 93 7.17 -14.85 -1.12
N TRP A 94 8.09 -13.92 -1.41
CA TRP A 94 8.37 -13.45 -2.78
C TRP A 94 8.77 -14.62 -3.69
N SER A 95 9.75 -15.42 -3.26
CA SER A 95 10.25 -16.56 -4.05
C SER A 95 9.17 -17.59 -4.35
N MET A 96 8.27 -17.86 -3.40
CA MET A 96 7.13 -18.76 -3.61
C MET A 96 6.17 -18.20 -4.66
N ALA A 97 5.78 -16.93 -4.52
CA ALA A 97 4.85 -16.31 -5.47
C ALA A 97 5.40 -16.27 -6.92
N GLN A 98 6.72 -16.10 -7.11
CA GLN A 98 7.30 -16.13 -8.46
C GLN A 98 7.22 -17.51 -9.12
N LYS A 99 7.20 -18.60 -8.35
CA LYS A 99 7.10 -19.98 -8.89
C LYS A 99 5.71 -20.31 -9.40
N HIS A 100 4.71 -19.51 -9.03
CA HIS A 100 3.30 -19.71 -9.36
C HIS A 100 2.74 -18.59 -10.24
N ALA A 101 3.57 -18.00 -11.09
CA ALA A 101 3.19 -16.85 -11.93
C ALA A 101 2.03 -17.17 -12.88
N GLU A 102 1.79 -18.44 -13.20
CA GLU A 102 0.66 -18.94 -13.99
C GLU A 102 -0.71 -18.75 -13.32
N LEU A 103 -0.75 -18.65 -11.98
CA LEU A 103 -1.97 -18.41 -11.21
C LEU A 103 -2.18 -16.92 -10.87
N LEU A 104 -1.32 -16.04 -11.40
CA LEU A 104 -1.42 -14.61 -11.17
C LEU A 104 -2.76 -14.08 -11.68
N ARG A 105 -3.47 -13.32 -10.84
CA ARG A 105 -4.71 -12.66 -11.24
C ARG A 105 -4.52 -11.77 -12.50
N PRO A 106 -5.49 -11.76 -13.44
CA PRO A 106 -5.32 -11.14 -14.75
C PRO A 106 -5.18 -9.62 -14.72
N ASP A 107 -5.71 -8.95 -13.69
CA ASP A 107 -5.65 -7.50 -13.52
C ASP A 107 -4.47 -7.02 -12.65
N TRP A 108 -3.54 -7.93 -12.27
CA TRP A 108 -2.48 -7.65 -11.30
C TRP A 108 -1.70 -6.35 -11.57
N GLU A 109 -1.28 -6.15 -12.81
CA GLU A 109 -0.48 -4.98 -13.21
C GLU A 109 -1.20 -3.64 -12.96
N HIS A 110 -2.52 -3.65 -12.90
CA HIS A 110 -3.35 -2.46 -12.69
C HIS A 110 -3.73 -2.23 -11.23
N VAL A 111 -3.66 -3.28 -10.40
CA VAL A 111 -4.07 -3.23 -8.99
C VAL A 111 -2.89 -3.29 -8.02
N LYS A 112 -1.69 -3.73 -8.45
CA LYS A 112 -0.54 -3.97 -7.56
C LYS A 112 -0.13 -2.76 -6.73
N VAL A 113 -0.17 -1.56 -7.29
CA VAL A 113 0.17 -0.32 -6.55
C VAL A 113 -0.81 -0.11 -5.40
N HIS A 114 -2.11 -0.27 -5.69
CA HIS A 114 -3.15 -0.17 -4.68
C HIS A 114 -3.08 -1.31 -3.65
N ALA A 115 -2.78 -2.53 -4.07
CA ALA A 115 -2.60 -3.68 -3.19
C ALA A 115 -1.49 -3.43 -2.15
N MET A 116 -0.33 -2.94 -2.60
CA MET A 116 0.75 -2.56 -1.68
C MET A 116 0.37 -1.35 -0.82
N TYR A 117 -0.32 -0.35 -1.37
CA TYR A 117 -0.85 0.76 -0.56
C TYR A 117 -1.74 0.27 0.59
N ARG A 118 -2.67 -0.66 0.34
CA ARG A 118 -3.53 -1.22 1.39
C ARG A 118 -2.73 -1.91 2.48
N ALA A 119 -1.72 -2.72 2.11
CA ALA A 119 -0.86 -3.40 3.06
C ALA A 119 -0.05 -2.39 3.92
N VAL A 120 0.56 -1.39 3.29
CA VAL A 120 1.33 -0.35 3.97
C VAL A 120 0.42 0.47 4.88
N ALA A 121 -0.73 0.95 4.38
CA ALA A 121 -1.68 1.72 5.17
C ALA A 121 -2.22 0.93 6.38
N ALA A 122 -2.54 -0.36 6.19
CA ALA A 122 -2.98 -1.23 7.28
C ALA A 122 -1.91 -1.42 8.36
N LYS A 123 -0.63 -1.56 7.97
CA LYS A 123 0.50 -1.54 8.90
C LYS A 123 0.50 -0.23 9.69
N TYR A 124 0.58 0.92 9.03
CA TYR A 124 0.66 2.20 9.74
C TYR A 124 -0.57 2.51 10.61
N ALA A 125 -1.76 2.04 10.24
CA ALA A 125 -2.96 2.17 11.07
C ALA A 125 -2.88 1.41 12.41
N GLN A 126 -2.07 0.36 12.48
CA GLN A 126 -1.90 -0.50 13.66
C GLN A 126 -0.64 -0.20 14.46
N TYR A 127 0.25 0.65 13.95
CA TYR A 127 1.50 1.04 14.60
C TYR A 127 1.60 2.57 14.78
N PRO A 128 1.04 3.13 15.87
CA PRO A 128 0.98 4.58 16.10
C PRO A 128 2.34 5.27 16.12
N ASP A 129 3.40 4.60 16.58
CA ASP A 129 4.74 5.18 16.63
C ASP A 129 5.35 5.30 15.23
N PHE A 130 5.22 4.28 14.38
CA PHE A 130 5.64 4.35 12.97
C PHE A 130 4.84 5.43 12.22
N ALA A 131 3.54 5.50 12.49
CA ALA A 131 2.67 6.50 11.88
C ALA A 131 3.08 7.93 12.25
N ARG A 132 3.41 8.16 13.52
CA ARG A 132 3.89 9.45 14.01
C ARG A 132 5.22 9.81 13.35
N GLU A 133 6.19 8.90 13.38
CA GLU A 133 7.51 9.11 12.78
C GLU A 133 7.41 9.46 11.28
N LEU A 134 6.64 8.69 10.51
CA LEU A 134 6.45 8.97 9.08
C LEU A 134 5.71 10.30 8.86
N ALA A 135 4.63 10.58 9.60
CA ALA A 135 3.84 11.81 9.43
C ALA A 135 4.63 13.08 9.76
N ASP A 136 5.50 13.01 10.77
CA ASP A 136 6.36 14.11 11.21
C ASP A 136 7.59 14.30 10.33
N SER A 137 7.98 13.29 9.55
CA SER A 137 9.08 13.40 8.61
C SER A 137 8.86 14.51 7.56
N VAL A 138 9.96 15.14 7.16
CA VAL A 138 10.03 16.21 6.17
C VAL A 138 10.98 15.84 5.04
N GLY A 139 10.88 16.55 3.93
CA GLY A 139 11.73 16.28 2.76
C GLY A 139 11.27 15.09 1.90
N PRO A 140 12.07 14.75 0.87
CA PRO A 140 11.76 13.66 -0.04
C PRO A 140 11.90 12.30 0.65
N ILE A 141 11.05 11.35 0.27
CA ILE A 141 11.24 9.93 0.59
C ILE A 141 12.06 9.31 -0.55
N GLU A 142 13.26 8.84 -0.23
CA GLU A 142 14.20 8.22 -1.16
C GLU A 142 14.19 6.70 -0.96
N THR A 143 13.44 5.99 -1.79
CA THR A 143 13.31 4.53 -1.70
C THR A 143 14.47 3.81 -2.39
N SER A 144 14.89 2.66 -1.85
CA SER A 144 15.89 1.77 -2.46
C SER A 144 15.56 1.36 -3.90
N ILE A 145 16.61 1.07 -4.67
CA ILE A 145 16.49 0.56 -6.04
C ILE A 145 15.69 -0.74 -6.04
N SER A 146 14.77 -0.87 -6.98
CA SER A 146 13.94 -2.06 -7.14
C SER A 146 13.75 -2.37 -8.63
N THR A 147 13.12 -3.49 -8.93
CA THR A 147 12.79 -3.89 -10.30
C THR A 147 11.83 -2.93 -10.98
N ALA A 148 12.05 -2.70 -12.29
CA ALA A 148 11.21 -1.86 -13.15
C ALA A 148 10.92 -0.46 -12.52
N ASP A 149 9.66 -0.01 -12.57
CA ASP A 149 9.22 1.27 -11.99
C ASP A 149 8.80 1.12 -10.50
N TRP A 150 9.12 -0.01 -9.86
CA TRP A 150 8.62 -0.28 -8.50
C TRP A 150 9.22 0.66 -7.45
N GLN A 151 10.48 1.11 -7.63
CA GLN A 151 11.09 2.13 -6.79
C GLN A 151 10.19 3.39 -6.72
N ARG A 152 9.78 3.89 -7.90
CA ARG A 152 8.91 5.06 -7.99
C ARG A 152 7.54 4.79 -7.37
N MET A 153 6.95 3.62 -7.63
CA MET A 153 5.63 3.28 -7.09
C MET A 153 5.66 3.18 -5.56
N ASN A 154 6.68 2.54 -4.99
CA ASN A 154 6.85 2.44 -3.54
C ASN A 154 7.00 3.83 -2.90
N ARG A 155 7.75 4.73 -3.54
CA ARG A 155 7.83 6.12 -3.10
C ARG A 155 6.46 6.80 -3.09
N LEU A 156 5.67 6.67 -4.15
CA LEU A 156 4.33 7.28 -4.22
C LEU A 156 3.39 6.72 -3.15
N ILE A 157 3.49 5.43 -2.85
CA ILE A 157 2.71 4.77 -1.78
C ILE A 157 3.09 5.37 -0.41
N LEU A 158 4.38 5.43 -0.09
CA LEU A 158 4.85 6.01 1.18
C LEU A 158 4.49 7.50 1.30
N GLU A 159 4.60 8.25 0.20
CA GLU A 159 4.19 9.65 0.15
C GLU A 159 2.68 9.82 0.39
N ARG A 160 1.84 8.94 -0.18
CA ARG A 160 0.40 8.92 0.08
C ARG A 160 0.11 8.66 1.56
N VAL A 161 0.67 7.58 2.10
CA VAL A 161 0.45 7.19 3.50
C VAL A 161 0.92 8.29 4.44
N ARG A 162 2.11 8.88 4.21
CA ARG A 162 2.59 10.04 4.98
C ARG A 162 1.61 11.20 4.97
N GLU A 163 1.06 11.53 3.80
CA GLU A 163 0.14 12.65 3.65
C GLU A 163 -1.23 12.37 4.29
N GLU A 164 -1.72 11.13 4.26
CA GLU A 164 -2.96 10.69 4.93
C GLU A 164 -2.83 10.69 6.45
N LEU A 165 -1.66 10.35 6.99
CA LEU A 165 -1.38 10.35 8.43
C LEU A 165 -1.18 11.75 9.03
N ARG A 166 -0.88 12.76 8.20
CA ARG A 166 -0.69 14.13 8.67
C ARG A 166 -2.01 14.72 9.20
N PRO A 167 -1.95 15.52 10.28
CA PRO A 167 -3.12 16.24 10.76
C PRO A 167 -3.61 17.21 9.68
N ALA A 168 -4.91 17.52 9.69
CA ALA A 168 -5.55 18.38 8.69
C ALA A 168 -4.89 19.76 8.52
N SER A 169 -4.21 20.26 9.56
CA SER A 169 -3.45 21.52 9.53
C SER A 169 -2.16 21.45 8.71
N ARG A 170 -1.54 20.27 8.58
CA ARG A 170 -0.32 20.04 7.78
C ARG A 170 -0.58 19.37 6.43
N GLN A 171 -1.79 18.88 6.22
CA GLN A 171 -2.12 18.10 5.02
C GLN A 171 -2.34 19.00 3.79
N HIS A 172 -1.63 18.70 2.71
CA HIS A 172 -1.71 19.37 1.43
C HIS A 172 -2.73 18.68 0.50
N LYS A 173 -4.00 19.07 0.61
CA LYS A 173 -5.15 18.42 -0.07
C LYS A 173 -4.97 18.15 -1.57
N LYS A 174 -4.42 19.12 -2.34
CA LYS A 174 -4.18 18.93 -3.78
C LYS A 174 -3.13 17.86 -4.07
N ARG A 175 -2.11 17.75 -3.21
CA ARG A 175 -1.04 16.75 -3.32
C ARG A 175 -1.60 15.38 -2.98
N LEU A 176 -2.37 15.29 -1.89
CA LEU A 176 -3.08 14.06 -1.52
C LEU A 176 -3.98 13.57 -2.66
N ALA A 177 -4.80 14.44 -3.26
CA ALA A 177 -5.65 14.07 -4.38
C ALA A 177 -4.85 13.49 -5.57
N ALA A 178 -3.69 14.07 -5.89
CA ALA A 178 -2.80 13.54 -6.93
C ALA A 178 -2.17 12.19 -6.55
N LEU A 179 -1.76 12.03 -5.29
CA LEU A 179 -1.20 10.77 -4.77
C LEU A 179 -2.24 9.65 -4.79
N VAL A 180 -3.48 9.94 -4.39
CA VAL A 180 -4.62 9.01 -4.51
C VAL A 180 -4.80 8.60 -5.96
N ALA A 181 -4.94 9.56 -6.89
CA ALA A 181 -5.11 9.25 -8.31
C ALA A 181 -3.98 8.40 -8.91
N LEU A 182 -2.75 8.54 -8.42
CA LEU A 182 -1.59 7.77 -8.89
C LEU A 182 -1.47 6.37 -8.27
N THR A 183 -2.20 6.08 -7.20
CA THR A 183 -2.07 4.83 -6.40
C THR A 183 -3.36 4.05 -6.25
N GLU A 184 -4.49 4.57 -6.73
CA GLU A 184 -5.73 3.79 -6.90
C GLU A 184 -5.63 2.80 -8.08
N PRO A 185 -6.47 1.76 -8.11
CA PRO A 185 -6.55 0.85 -9.25
C PRO A 185 -6.84 1.59 -10.55
N ARG A 186 -6.16 1.21 -11.62
CA ARG A 186 -6.41 1.78 -12.95
C ARG A 186 -7.60 1.05 -13.59
N LEU A 187 -8.58 1.83 -14.07
CA LEU A 187 -9.71 1.30 -14.85
C LEU A 187 -9.20 0.64 -16.15
N GLN A 188 -9.95 -0.37 -16.61
CA GLN A 188 -9.64 -1.13 -17.81
C GLN A 188 -10.88 -1.34 -18.68
N GLY A 189 -10.65 -1.65 -19.96
CA GLY A 189 -11.68 -2.07 -20.90
C GLY A 189 -12.84 -1.09 -20.99
N GLU A 190 -14.07 -1.61 -20.96
CA GLU A 190 -15.28 -0.81 -21.12
C GLU A 190 -15.45 0.24 -20.02
N ALA A 191 -15.03 -0.05 -18.78
CA ALA A 191 -15.12 0.90 -17.68
C ALA A 191 -14.22 2.13 -17.93
N ALA A 192 -13.00 1.92 -18.40
CA ALA A 192 -12.10 3.02 -18.80
C ALA A 192 -12.67 3.81 -19.98
N LEU A 193 -13.23 3.12 -21.00
CA LEU A 193 -13.87 3.78 -22.14
C LEU A 193 -15.09 4.60 -21.73
N GLN A 194 -15.91 4.09 -20.81
CA GLN A 194 -17.09 4.79 -20.30
C GLN A 194 -16.70 6.07 -19.55
N GLU A 195 -15.66 6.02 -18.72
CA GLU A 195 -15.13 7.20 -18.04
C GLU A 195 -14.63 8.25 -19.04
N LEU A 196 -13.83 7.84 -20.03
CA LEU A 196 -13.33 8.73 -21.08
C LEU A 196 -14.46 9.36 -21.88
N ARG A 197 -15.49 8.58 -22.25
CA ARG A 197 -16.69 9.10 -22.94
C ARG A 197 -17.44 10.11 -22.10
N ALA A 198 -17.56 9.89 -20.78
CA ALA A 198 -18.21 10.83 -19.87
C ALA A 198 -17.40 12.13 -19.70
N ALA A 199 -16.07 12.06 -19.74
CA ALA A 199 -15.18 13.21 -19.67
C ALA A 199 -15.25 14.08 -20.95
N VAL A 200 -15.49 13.47 -22.10
CA VAL A 200 -15.74 14.17 -23.37
C VAL A 200 -17.22 14.60 -23.44
N ARG A 201 -17.61 15.63 -22.66
CA ARG A 201 -18.88 16.31 -22.95
C ARG A 201 -18.75 17.06 -24.28
N PRO A 202 -19.74 16.99 -25.20
CA PRO A 202 -19.75 17.84 -26.37
C PRO A 202 -19.77 19.31 -25.91
N ARG A 203 -18.85 20.11 -26.46
CA ARG A 203 -18.85 21.57 -26.27
C ARG A 203 -20.21 22.08 -26.73
N ALA A 204 -20.98 22.71 -25.84
CA ALA A 204 -22.27 23.28 -26.21
C ALA A 204 -22.07 24.21 -27.42
N PRO A 205 -22.92 24.14 -28.45
CA PRO A 205 -22.83 25.07 -29.56
C PRO A 205 -22.91 26.49 -29.00
N GLN A 206 -21.92 27.33 -29.30
CA GLN A 206 -21.99 28.75 -28.99
C GLN A 206 -23.25 29.27 -29.66
N ALA A 207 -24.21 29.74 -28.86
CA ALA A 207 -25.41 30.38 -29.39
C ALA A 207 -24.95 31.51 -30.30
N GLY A 208 -25.17 31.35 -31.60
CA GLY A 208 -24.85 32.36 -32.59
C GLY A 208 -25.52 33.66 -32.19
N ALA A 209 -24.76 34.75 -32.23
CA ALA A 209 -25.28 36.09 -32.10
C ALA A 209 -26.40 36.28 -33.13
N ALA A 210 -27.64 36.26 -32.66
CA ALA A 210 -28.78 36.67 -33.45
C ALA A 210 -28.68 38.19 -33.62
N THR A 211 -28.13 38.64 -34.75
CA THR A 211 -28.28 40.00 -35.21
C THR A 211 -29.75 40.21 -35.59
N SER A 212 -30.47 40.98 -34.78
CA SER A 212 -31.82 41.44 -35.09
C SER A 212 -31.84 42.32 -36.35
N PRO A 213 -32.86 42.23 -37.22
CA PRO A 213 -33.08 43.24 -38.24
C PRO A 213 -33.76 44.46 -37.60
N HIS A 214 -33.18 45.64 -37.80
CA HIS A 214 -33.83 46.92 -37.48
C HIS A 214 -34.85 47.29 -38.59
N PRO A 215 -35.94 48.00 -38.24
CA PRO A 215 -37.00 48.42 -39.16
C PRO A 215 -36.56 49.53 -40.13
#